data_AF-A0A357KUZ6-F1
#
_entry.id   AF-A0A357KUZ6-F1
#
_cell.length_a   1.000
_cell.length_b   1.000
_cell.length_c   1.000
_cell.angle_alpha   90.00
_cell.angle_beta   90.00
_cell.angle_gamma   90.00
#
_symmetry.space_group_name_H-M   'P 1'
#
loop_
_entity.id
_entity.type
_entity.pdbx_description
1 polymer ?
#
loop_
_entity_poly.entity_id
_entity_poly.type
_entity_poly.pdbx_seq_one_letter_code
_entity_poly.pdbx_strand_id
1 'polypeptide(L)'
;WARAVASPSDEQRPERAALAALHPGLDAPEIAWRVFAGDSFGGPALRDRDRRDAWSLLQRLDKGGARTVALLSREPAAPDPMIESLRRCAWEFGAVPSTGEQLEWAQRLLATENAALWTRVTGAASRLSPEQRAGLALGHAGALAWADANRSEWLSLSRADIIKAVEAEQRARRKHAREGASGSVGGSDELISRWRDTISWGDALAALVGARVVDDPGVARALFAQAEEDKSDTSTEHGGLIDASGAGFSTRPFAPRASQRLGDRRFVASSDMLDSADASVFHYHFHAQAHANARYAGPSDDDIRYAQRFGRVCIVFTFVNKDRLNADLYTPSGVILDLGEAVRPAKE
;
A
#
# COMPACT_ATOMS: atom_id res chain seq x y z
N TRP A 1 14.25 10.72 16.40
CA TRP A 1 12.81 10.48 16.57
C TRP A 1 12.08 9.99 15.31
N ALA A 2 12.22 10.63 14.14
CA ALA A 2 11.41 10.30 12.95
C ALA A 2 11.46 8.82 12.51
N ARG A 3 12.57 8.10 12.70
CA ARG A 3 12.63 6.65 12.52
C ARG A 3 11.69 5.93 13.50
N ALA A 4 10.73 5.18 12.98
CA ALA A 4 9.88 4.30 13.77
C ALA A 4 10.69 3.16 14.40
N VAL A 5 10.36 2.81 15.64
CA VAL A 5 10.93 1.68 16.39
C VAL A 5 9.78 0.91 17.03
N ALA A 6 9.90 -0.41 17.14
CA ALA A 6 8.84 -1.25 17.69
C ALA A 6 8.68 -1.05 19.21
N SER A 7 9.79 -0.81 19.90
CA SER A 7 9.84 -0.51 21.32
C SER A 7 11.10 0.30 21.63
N PRO A 8 11.04 1.31 22.52
CA PRO A 8 9.85 1.79 23.25
C PRO A 8 8.89 2.59 22.35
N SER A 9 7.65 2.86 22.81
CA SER A 9 6.68 3.66 22.05
C SER A 9 7.17 5.09 21.84
N ASP A 10 6.65 5.81 20.83
CA ASP A 10 7.06 7.21 20.55
C ASP A 10 6.88 8.14 21.77
N GLU A 11 5.96 7.81 22.67
CA GLU A 11 5.71 8.57 23.90
C GLU A 11 6.79 8.39 24.97
N GLN A 12 7.44 7.24 24.99
CA GLN A 12 8.43 6.83 25.98
C GLN A 12 9.88 7.11 25.54
N ARG A 13 10.05 7.57 24.29
CA ARG A 13 11.35 7.83 23.71
C ARG A 13 12.00 9.09 24.30
N PRO A 14 13.32 9.08 24.56
CA PRO A 14 14.03 10.22 25.13
C PRO A 14 13.97 11.45 24.24
N GLU A 15 13.83 11.27 22.91
CA GLU A 15 13.68 12.41 22.00
C GLU A 15 12.44 13.27 22.30
N ARG A 16 11.37 12.70 22.84
CA ARG A 16 10.19 13.47 23.25
C ARG A 16 10.51 14.45 24.37
N ALA A 17 11.20 13.98 25.41
CA ALA A 17 11.61 14.81 26.53
C ALA A 17 12.61 15.89 26.08
N ALA A 18 13.52 15.54 25.17
CA ALA A 18 14.46 16.50 24.59
C ALA A 18 13.74 17.61 23.80
N LEU A 19 12.76 17.28 22.96
CA LEU A 19 11.98 18.30 22.22
C LEU A 19 11.21 19.22 23.16
N ALA A 20 10.60 18.69 24.23
CA ALA A 20 9.90 19.50 25.21
C ALA A 20 10.83 20.48 25.95
N ALA A 21 12.08 20.08 26.22
CA ALA A 21 13.08 20.94 26.86
C ALA A 21 13.62 22.03 25.91
N LEU A 22 13.83 21.70 24.62
CA LEU A 22 14.35 22.63 23.61
C LEU A 22 13.31 23.64 23.14
N HIS A 23 12.03 23.27 23.15
CA HIS A 23 10.93 24.09 22.62
C HIS A 23 9.84 24.28 23.67
N PRO A 24 10.10 25.02 24.77
CA PRO A 24 9.14 25.21 25.84
C PRO A 24 7.86 25.87 25.30
N GLY A 25 6.70 25.32 25.69
CA GLY A 25 5.38 25.80 25.27
C GLY A 25 4.85 25.20 23.97
N LEU A 26 5.64 24.37 23.27
CA LEU A 26 5.18 23.58 22.13
C LEU A 26 5.13 22.10 22.50
N ASP A 27 4.13 21.40 22.00
CA ASP A 27 4.11 19.94 22.06
C ASP A 27 4.72 19.31 20.81
N ALA A 28 5.01 18.01 20.90
CA ALA A 28 5.71 17.31 19.83
C ALA A 28 5.00 17.34 18.46
N PRO A 29 3.67 17.21 18.35
CA PRO A 29 3.00 17.34 17.07
C PRO A 29 3.12 18.75 16.46
N GLU A 30 3.02 19.82 17.27
CA GLU A 30 3.22 21.19 16.74
C GLU A 30 4.67 21.40 16.27
N ILE A 31 5.65 20.87 17.00
CA ILE A 31 7.06 20.94 16.58
C ILE A 31 7.26 20.19 15.26
N ALA A 32 6.74 18.96 15.15
CA ALA A 32 6.82 18.16 13.92
C ALA A 32 6.16 18.88 12.72
N TRP A 33 5.01 19.51 12.93
CA TRP A 33 4.35 20.34 11.91
C TRP A 33 5.21 21.52 11.49
N ARG A 34 5.78 22.27 12.44
CA ARG A 34 6.62 23.44 12.13
C ARG A 34 7.86 23.06 11.32
N VAL A 35 8.55 21.98 11.70
CA VAL A 35 9.66 21.43 10.90
C VAL A 35 9.18 21.02 9.51
N PHE A 36 8.04 20.33 9.42
CA PHE A 36 7.46 19.98 8.13
C PHE A 36 7.13 21.22 7.28
N ALA A 37 6.63 22.29 7.89
CA ALA A 37 6.32 23.56 7.24
C ALA A 37 7.55 24.45 6.94
N GLY A 38 8.76 23.96 7.22
CA GLY A 38 10.02 24.63 6.85
C GLY A 38 10.69 25.43 7.96
N ASP A 39 10.17 25.40 9.18
CA ASP A 39 10.79 26.07 10.33
C ASP A 39 11.98 25.26 10.87
N SER A 40 13.19 25.79 10.70
CA SER A 40 14.42 25.17 11.20
C SER A 40 14.70 25.47 12.69
N PHE A 41 13.86 26.28 13.35
CA PHE A 41 14.07 26.78 14.70
C PHE A 41 15.44 27.47 14.88
N GLY A 42 15.85 28.26 13.88
CA GLY A 42 17.15 28.93 13.86
C GLY A 42 18.34 28.03 13.48
N GLY A 43 18.06 26.76 13.14
CA GLY A 43 19.03 25.82 12.60
C GLY A 43 19.29 25.99 11.10
N PRO A 44 20.12 25.11 10.49
CA PRO A 44 20.39 25.13 9.06
C PRO A 44 19.11 24.93 8.24
N ALA A 45 19.14 25.34 6.97
CA ALA A 45 18.04 25.12 6.04
C ALA A 45 17.69 23.62 5.96
N LEU A 46 16.39 23.32 6.11
CA LEU A 46 15.88 21.97 6.07
C LEU A 46 15.88 21.44 4.63
N ARG A 47 16.29 20.18 4.45
CA ARG A 47 16.11 19.48 3.17
C ARG A 47 14.72 18.87 3.12
N ASP A 48 14.23 18.58 1.92
CA ASP A 48 12.94 17.91 1.71
C ASP A 48 12.80 16.61 2.49
N ARG A 49 13.90 15.86 2.64
CA ARG A 49 13.91 14.65 3.46
C ARG A 49 13.64 14.93 4.94
N ASP A 50 14.25 15.98 5.50
CA ASP A 50 14.07 16.33 6.91
C ASP A 50 12.60 16.72 7.19
N ARG A 51 11.98 17.42 6.23
CA ARG A 51 10.56 17.78 6.26
C ARG A 51 9.65 16.54 6.18
N ARG A 52 9.91 15.62 5.25
CA ARG A 52 9.17 14.35 5.10
C ARG A 52 9.31 13.43 6.31
N ASP A 53 10.46 13.42 6.96
CA ASP A 53 10.70 12.69 8.20
C ASP A 53 9.87 13.29 9.36
N ALA A 54 9.77 14.62 9.43
CA ALA A 54 8.91 15.31 10.40
C ALA A 54 7.41 15.05 10.14
N TRP A 55 7.00 15.02 8.87
CA TRP A 55 5.65 14.61 8.49
C TRP A 55 5.32 13.18 8.97
N SER A 56 6.20 12.23 8.69
CA SER A 56 6.04 10.84 9.12
C SER A 56 5.94 10.70 10.64
N LEU A 57 6.69 11.53 11.39
CA LEU A 57 6.57 11.60 12.84
C LEU A 57 5.21 12.14 13.27
N LEU A 58 4.75 13.27 12.68
CA LEU A 58 3.45 13.87 12.99
C LEU A 58 2.32 12.85 12.82
N GLN A 59 2.30 12.10 11.71
CA GLN A 59 1.27 11.09 11.45
C GLN A 59 1.25 9.95 12.47
N ARG A 60 2.40 9.60 13.06
CA ARG A 60 2.44 8.61 14.16
C ARG A 60 1.99 9.17 15.50
N LEU A 61 2.23 10.46 15.74
CA LEU A 61 1.82 11.14 16.97
C LEU A 61 0.33 11.49 16.98
N ASP A 62 -0.26 11.78 15.82
CA ASP A 62 -1.66 12.14 15.64
C ASP A 62 -2.53 10.92 15.26
N LYS A 63 -2.66 9.98 16.21
CA LYS A 63 -3.49 8.79 16.03
C LYS A 63 -4.95 9.20 15.78
N GLY A 64 -5.41 9.07 14.54
CA GLY A 64 -6.77 9.43 14.12
C GLY A 64 -6.86 10.69 13.25
N GLY A 65 -5.76 11.42 13.04
CA GLY A 65 -5.68 12.48 12.03
C GLY A 65 -6.37 13.81 12.36
N ALA A 66 -7.02 13.93 13.54
CA ALA A 66 -7.77 15.13 13.89
C ALA A 66 -6.88 16.38 13.95
N ARG A 67 -5.66 16.24 14.45
CA ARG A 67 -4.72 17.35 14.51
C ARG A 67 -4.19 17.71 13.13
N THR A 68 -3.92 16.70 12.30
CA THR A 68 -3.48 16.86 10.92
C THR A 68 -4.50 17.65 10.12
N VAL A 69 -5.79 17.31 10.25
CA VAL A 69 -6.88 18.07 9.60
C VAL A 69 -6.86 19.53 10.07
N ALA A 70 -6.81 19.77 11.38
CA ALA A 70 -6.76 21.13 11.92
C ALA A 70 -5.54 21.93 11.44
N LEU A 71 -4.38 21.28 11.31
CA LEU A 71 -3.14 21.89 10.82
C LEU A 71 -3.22 22.22 9.33
N LEU A 72 -3.73 21.30 8.50
CA LEU A 72 -3.89 21.52 7.06
C LEU A 72 -4.90 22.63 6.76
N SER A 73 -5.88 22.88 7.64
CA SER A 73 -6.80 24.00 7.53
C SER A 73 -6.18 25.37 7.83
N ARG A 74 -4.97 25.45 8.41
CA ARG A 74 -4.30 26.73 8.69
C ARG A 74 -3.70 27.28 7.40
N GLU A 75 -3.88 28.58 7.14
CA GLU A 75 -3.24 29.25 6.00
C GLU A 75 -1.70 29.20 6.15
N PRO A 76 -0.97 28.69 5.15
CA PRO A 76 0.48 28.65 5.22
C PRO A 76 1.04 30.07 5.08
N ALA A 77 2.15 30.36 5.75
CA ALA A 77 2.79 31.68 5.70
C ALA A 77 3.31 32.03 4.29
N ALA A 78 3.61 31.01 3.48
CA ALA A 78 4.03 31.13 2.08
C ALA A 78 3.51 29.91 1.29
N PRO A 79 3.41 30.00 -0.05
CA PRO A 79 3.10 28.85 -0.89
C PRO A 79 4.11 27.72 -0.66
N ASP A 80 3.63 26.53 -0.34
CA ASP A 80 4.46 25.36 -0.09
C ASP A 80 3.93 24.14 -0.86
N PRO A 81 4.72 23.58 -1.81
CA PRO A 81 4.27 22.46 -2.63
C PRO A 81 3.93 21.17 -1.86
N MET A 82 4.59 20.91 -0.73
CA MET A 82 4.29 19.72 0.09
C MET A 82 2.97 19.89 0.83
N ILE A 83 2.74 21.06 1.43
CA ILE A 83 1.47 21.37 2.11
C ILE A 83 0.31 21.37 1.11
N GLU A 84 0.50 21.97 -0.07
CA GLU A 84 -0.51 21.97 -1.11
C GLU A 84 -0.86 20.55 -1.57
N SER A 85 0.16 19.69 -1.76
CA SER A 85 -0.09 18.29 -2.12
C SER A 85 -0.93 17.55 -1.08
N LEU A 86 -0.61 17.74 0.21
CA LEU A 86 -1.39 17.15 1.30
C LEU A 86 -2.84 17.65 1.33
N ARG A 87 -3.04 18.96 1.14
CA ARG A 87 -4.38 19.58 1.08
C ARG A 87 -5.21 19.02 -0.08
N ARG A 88 -4.62 18.93 -1.26
CA ARG A 88 -5.30 18.35 -2.44
C ARG A 88 -5.67 16.89 -2.22
N CYS A 89 -4.77 16.08 -1.65
CA CYS A 89 -5.11 14.71 -1.28
C CYS A 89 -6.25 14.66 -0.24
N ALA A 90 -6.18 15.48 0.81
CA ALA A 90 -7.17 15.50 1.88
C ALA A 90 -8.56 15.92 1.37
N TRP A 91 -8.64 16.96 0.54
CA TRP A 91 -9.90 17.59 0.16
C TRP A 91 -10.49 17.07 -1.14
N GLU A 92 -9.67 16.79 -2.16
CA GLU A 92 -10.15 16.30 -3.46
C GLU A 92 -10.34 14.77 -3.44
N PHE A 93 -9.42 14.03 -2.84
CA PHE A 93 -9.47 12.56 -2.80
C PHE A 93 -10.06 12.01 -1.49
N GLY A 94 -9.86 12.70 -0.36
CA GLY A 94 -10.38 12.27 0.94
C GLY A 94 -9.41 11.39 1.73
N ALA A 95 -8.12 11.38 1.39
CA ALA A 95 -7.10 10.63 2.12
C ALA A 95 -5.83 11.47 2.32
N VAL A 96 -5.11 11.21 3.41
CA VAL A 96 -3.87 11.92 3.75
C VAL A 96 -2.70 10.93 3.72
N PRO A 97 -1.63 11.18 2.94
CA PRO A 97 -0.41 10.38 2.97
C PRO A 97 0.14 10.25 4.39
N SER A 98 0.37 9.03 4.88
CA SER A 98 0.80 8.82 6.28
C SER A 98 2.31 8.80 6.49
N THR A 99 3.09 8.76 5.41
CA THR A 99 4.56 8.71 5.43
C THR A 99 5.18 9.69 4.44
N GLY A 100 6.48 9.93 4.60
CA GLY A 100 7.27 10.73 3.67
C GLY A 100 7.31 10.14 2.26
N GLU A 101 7.39 8.81 2.14
CA GLU A 101 7.35 8.11 0.85
C GLU A 101 5.96 8.20 0.19
N GLN A 102 4.89 8.14 0.97
CA GLN A 102 3.54 8.35 0.43
C GLN A 102 3.32 9.80 -0.02
N LEU A 103 3.88 10.78 0.71
CA LEU A 103 3.82 12.19 0.30
C LEU A 103 4.60 12.43 -0.99
N GLU A 104 5.78 11.83 -1.13
CA GLU A 104 6.55 11.90 -2.37
C GLU A 104 5.78 11.27 -3.55
N TRP A 105 5.13 10.12 -3.32
CA TRP A 105 4.22 9.56 -4.32
C TRP A 105 3.05 10.49 -4.64
N ALA A 106 2.40 11.08 -3.63
CA ALA A 106 1.31 12.02 -3.85
C ALA A 106 1.74 13.21 -4.72
N GLN A 107 2.94 13.76 -4.50
CA GLN A 107 3.49 14.84 -5.32
C GLN A 107 3.63 14.43 -6.79
N ARG A 108 4.10 13.21 -7.07
CA ARG A 108 4.17 12.69 -8.45
C ARG A 108 2.79 12.44 -9.05
N LEU A 109 1.85 11.89 -8.28
CA LEU A 109 0.48 11.66 -8.74
C LEU A 109 -0.25 12.98 -9.07
N LEU A 110 0.09 14.06 -8.38
CA LEU A 110 -0.45 15.41 -8.62
C LEU A 110 0.27 16.18 -9.73
N ALA A 111 1.37 15.65 -10.27
CA ALA A 111 2.12 16.26 -11.36
C ALA A 111 1.28 16.29 -12.65
N THR A 112 1.63 17.19 -13.57
CA THR A 112 0.81 17.49 -14.76
C THR A 112 0.62 16.29 -15.67
N GLU A 113 1.64 15.43 -15.79
CA GLU A 113 1.60 14.17 -16.54
C GLU A 113 0.52 13.20 -16.03
N ASN A 114 0.15 13.29 -14.75
CA ASN A 114 -0.83 12.43 -14.09
C ASN A 114 -2.19 13.12 -13.89
N ALA A 115 -2.38 14.34 -14.42
CA ALA A 115 -3.60 15.14 -14.19
C ALA A 115 -4.89 14.40 -14.57
N ALA A 116 -4.89 13.67 -15.70
CA ALA A 116 -6.06 12.91 -16.14
C ALA A 116 -6.41 11.76 -15.18
N LEU A 117 -5.39 11.07 -14.65
CA LEU A 117 -5.57 10.04 -13.63
C LEU A 117 -6.10 10.67 -12.34
N TRP A 118 -5.50 11.77 -11.89
CA TRP A 118 -5.92 12.48 -10.68
C TRP A 118 -7.38 12.93 -10.75
N THR A 119 -7.80 13.57 -11.86
CA THR A 119 -9.20 13.96 -12.07
C THR A 119 -10.15 12.76 -12.05
N ARG A 120 -9.74 11.61 -12.62
CA ARG A 120 -10.57 10.41 -12.58
C ARG A 120 -10.74 9.89 -11.15
N VAL A 121 -9.66 9.75 -10.38
CA VAL A 121 -9.72 9.19 -9.03
C VAL A 121 -10.44 10.11 -8.05
N THR A 122 -10.25 11.43 -8.13
CA THR A 122 -10.98 12.39 -7.30
C THR A 122 -12.45 12.49 -7.72
N GLY A 123 -12.72 12.40 -9.02
CA GLY A 123 -14.08 12.27 -9.55
C GLY A 123 -14.80 11.06 -8.95
N ALA A 124 -14.18 9.88 -8.97
CA ALA A 124 -14.73 8.68 -8.36
C ALA A 124 -14.89 8.82 -6.84
N ALA A 125 -13.87 9.32 -6.14
CA ALA A 125 -13.91 9.52 -4.70
C ALA A 125 -15.00 10.51 -4.27
N SER A 126 -15.30 11.54 -5.08
CA SER A 126 -16.37 12.52 -4.81
C SER A 126 -17.77 11.93 -4.77
N ARG A 127 -17.99 10.77 -5.41
CA ARG A 127 -19.28 10.06 -5.40
C ARG A 127 -19.44 9.09 -4.24
N LEU A 128 -18.37 8.81 -3.49
CA LEU A 128 -18.39 7.88 -2.38
C LEU A 128 -19.12 8.47 -1.17
N SER A 129 -19.89 7.64 -0.48
CA SER A 129 -20.55 7.99 0.78
C SER A 129 -19.53 8.21 1.91
N PRO A 130 -19.92 8.86 3.03
CA PRO A 130 -19.04 9.00 4.19
C PRO A 130 -18.54 7.66 4.74
N GLU A 131 -19.35 6.60 4.69
CA GLU A 131 -18.94 5.25 5.11
C GLU A 131 -17.85 4.69 4.19
N GLN A 132 -18.00 4.85 2.87
CA GLN A 132 -17.03 4.34 1.89
C GLN A 132 -15.70 5.12 1.93
N ARG A 133 -15.77 6.42 2.25
CA ARG A 133 -14.60 7.28 2.44
C ARG A 133 -13.85 6.99 3.74
N ALA A 134 -14.52 6.41 4.74
CA ALA A 134 -13.87 6.07 6.00
C ALA A 134 -12.79 4.99 5.79
N GLY A 135 -11.54 5.36 6.06
CA GLY A 135 -10.38 4.48 5.85
C GLY A 135 -9.88 4.42 4.41
N LEU A 136 -10.38 5.27 3.50
CA LEU A 136 -9.81 5.43 2.17
C LEU A 136 -8.36 5.93 2.28
N ALA A 137 -7.47 5.28 1.53
CA ALA A 137 -6.03 5.58 1.50
C ALA A 137 -5.58 5.83 0.06
N LEU A 138 -4.47 6.55 -0.12
CA LEU A 138 -3.90 6.83 -1.45
C LEU A 138 -3.66 5.54 -2.24
N GLY A 139 -3.26 4.46 -1.55
CA GLY A 139 -3.12 3.10 -2.07
C GLY A 139 -4.32 2.54 -2.83
N HIS A 140 -5.53 3.05 -2.55
CA HIS A 140 -6.76 2.60 -3.21
C HIS A 140 -7.01 3.30 -4.55
N ALA A 141 -6.23 4.32 -4.92
CA ALA A 141 -6.46 5.12 -6.12
C ALA A 141 -6.50 4.29 -7.41
N GLY A 142 -5.58 3.33 -7.57
CA GLY A 142 -5.55 2.45 -8.75
C GLY A 142 -6.77 1.53 -8.85
N ALA A 143 -7.16 0.90 -7.73
CA ALA A 143 -8.35 0.05 -7.68
C ALA A 143 -9.63 0.87 -7.93
N LEU A 144 -9.71 2.08 -7.38
CA LEU A 144 -10.82 3.00 -7.58
C LEU A 144 -10.93 3.45 -9.04
N ALA A 145 -9.81 3.82 -9.67
CA ALA A 145 -9.77 4.20 -11.09
C ALA A 145 -10.23 3.06 -12.00
N TRP A 146 -9.77 1.83 -11.73
CA TRP A 146 -10.15 0.66 -12.52
C TRP A 146 -11.63 0.31 -12.34
N ALA A 147 -12.11 0.31 -11.09
CA ALA A 147 -13.50 0.01 -10.78
C ALA A 147 -14.44 1.06 -11.40
N ASP A 148 -14.09 2.34 -11.35
CA ASP A 148 -14.90 3.38 -11.99
C ASP A 148 -15.05 3.18 -13.50
N ALA A 149 -13.98 2.74 -14.17
CA ALA A 149 -13.98 2.55 -15.62
C ALA A 149 -14.68 1.24 -16.05
N ASN A 150 -14.64 0.20 -15.21
CA ASN A 150 -14.98 -1.17 -15.65
C ASN A 150 -16.12 -1.82 -14.86
N ARG A 151 -16.38 -1.38 -13.64
CA ARG A 151 -17.34 -1.93 -12.67
C ARG A 151 -17.90 -0.82 -11.78
N SER A 152 -18.41 0.25 -12.39
CA SER A 152 -18.82 1.46 -11.66
C SER A 152 -19.95 1.17 -10.66
N GLU A 153 -20.73 0.11 -10.88
CA GLU A 153 -21.72 -0.39 -9.93
C GLU A 153 -21.12 -0.79 -8.58
N TRP A 154 -19.84 -1.21 -8.52
CA TRP A 154 -19.15 -1.52 -7.26
C TRP A 154 -18.97 -0.29 -6.38
N LEU A 155 -18.87 0.90 -6.97
CA LEU A 155 -18.74 2.15 -6.22
C LEU A 155 -20.03 2.54 -5.48
N SER A 156 -21.16 1.92 -5.84
CA SER A 156 -22.43 2.10 -5.14
C SER A 156 -22.66 1.09 -4.01
N LEU A 157 -21.82 0.05 -3.90
CA LEU A 157 -21.98 -0.98 -2.88
C LEU A 157 -21.62 -0.44 -1.50
N SER A 158 -22.46 -0.77 -0.52
CA SER A 158 -22.13 -0.58 0.89
C SER A 158 -20.88 -1.38 1.26
N ARG A 159 -20.24 -1.03 2.38
CA ARG A 159 -19.14 -1.83 2.94
C ARG A 159 -19.55 -3.27 3.21
N ALA A 160 -20.77 -3.50 3.70
CA ALA A 160 -21.26 -4.85 3.94
C ALA A 160 -21.42 -5.65 2.63
N ASP A 161 -21.88 -5.02 1.56
CA ASP A 161 -22.15 -5.72 0.30
C ASP A 161 -20.87 -5.99 -0.50
N ILE A 162 -19.90 -5.08 -0.47
CA ILE A 162 -18.60 -5.33 -1.09
C ILE A 162 -17.83 -6.45 -0.34
N ILE A 163 -17.95 -6.52 1.00
CA ILE A 163 -17.41 -7.64 1.78
C ILE A 163 -18.07 -8.96 1.36
N LYS A 164 -19.40 -9.00 1.20
CA LYS A 164 -20.10 -10.21 0.72
C LYS A 164 -19.64 -10.61 -0.68
N ALA A 165 -19.38 -9.66 -1.56
CA ALA A 165 -18.85 -9.94 -2.90
C ALA A 165 -17.46 -10.58 -2.81
N VAL A 166 -16.56 -10.08 -1.95
CA VAL A 166 -15.24 -10.72 -1.74
C VAL A 166 -15.40 -12.11 -1.11
N GLU A 167 -16.32 -12.30 -0.17
CA GLU A 167 -16.61 -13.63 0.40
C GLU A 167 -17.07 -14.62 -0.66
N ALA A 168 -17.92 -14.19 -1.61
CA ALA A 168 -18.37 -15.03 -2.71
C ALA A 168 -17.20 -15.46 -3.61
N GLU A 169 -16.32 -14.52 -3.94
CA GLU A 169 -15.09 -14.77 -4.69
C GLU A 169 -14.16 -15.77 -3.94
N GLN A 170 -13.93 -15.57 -2.64
CA GLN A 170 -13.12 -16.47 -1.80
C GLN A 170 -13.73 -17.87 -1.61
N ARG A 171 -15.05 -18.03 -1.76
CA ARG A 171 -15.72 -19.35 -1.69
C ARG A 171 -15.61 -20.11 -3.01
N ALA A 172 -15.54 -19.40 -4.13
CA ALA A 172 -15.41 -19.99 -5.45
C ALA A 172 -13.99 -20.52 -5.74
N ARG A 173 -13.00 -20.14 -4.92
CA ARG A 173 -11.59 -20.43 -5.17
C ARG A 173 -10.97 -21.38 -4.15
N ARG A 174 -9.97 -22.14 -4.61
CA ARG A 174 -9.08 -22.91 -3.75
C ARG A 174 -8.13 -21.97 -3.02
N LYS A 175 -7.86 -22.27 -1.75
CA LYS A 175 -7.08 -21.45 -0.82
C LYS A 175 -6.01 -22.29 -0.14
N HIS A 176 -4.95 -21.65 0.36
CA HIS A 176 -3.83 -22.32 1.03
C HIS A 176 -3.56 -21.69 2.38
N ALA A 177 -3.40 -22.51 3.42
CA ALA A 177 -3.06 -22.02 4.74
C ALA A 177 -1.56 -22.08 4.96
N ARG A 178 -0.99 -20.99 5.49
CA ARG A 178 0.40 -20.93 5.94
C ARG A 178 0.66 -21.83 7.16
N GLU A 179 1.84 -22.44 7.22
CA GLU A 179 2.32 -23.10 8.45
C GLU A 179 3.04 -22.08 9.36
N GLY A 180 2.66 -22.02 10.65
CA GLY A 180 3.47 -21.34 11.67
C GLY A 180 3.19 -19.86 11.92
N ALA A 181 2.00 -19.34 11.60
CA ALA A 181 1.50 -18.15 12.29
C ALA A 181 1.41 -18.48 13.79
N SER A 182 2.33 -17.94 14.58
CA SER A 182 2.51 -18.29 15.99
C SER A 182 1.23 -18.03 16.79
N GLY A 183 0.58 -19.10 17.30
CA GLY A 183 -0.32 -19.01 18.45
C GLY A 183 -1.71 -19.63 18.34
N SER A 184 -2.23 -19.98 17.16
CA SER A 184 -3.53 -20.63 17.08
C SER A 184 -3.63 -21.70 15.99
N VAL A 185 -3.98 -22.91 16.44
CA VAL A 185 -4.35 -24.05 15.60
C VAL A 185 -5.59 -23.69 14.77
N GLY A 186 -5.50 -23.79 13.44
CA GLY A 186 -6.65 -23.83 12.52
C GLY A 186 -6.71 -22.66 11.55
N GLY A 187 -6.53 -22.95 10.25
CA GLY A 187 -6.50 -21.95 9.18
C GLY A 187 -7.69 -20.99 9.19
N SER A 188 -7.44 -19.70 8.92
CA SER A 188 -8.45 -18.71 8.45
C SER A 188 -8.04 -17.24 8.62
N ASP A 189 -6.80 -16.87 8.98
CA ASP A 189 -6.44 -15.45 9.17
C ASP A 189 -6.55 -14.61 7.88
N GLU A 190 -6.49 -15.27 6.73
CA GLU A 190 -6.57 -14.67 5.39
C GLU A 190 -8.00 -14.67 4.80
N LEU A 191 -9.00 -15.08 5.59
CA LEU A 191 -10.41 -14.97 5.19
C LEU A 191 -10.95 -13.59 5.50
N ILE A 192 -11.71 -13.01 4.57
CA ILE A 192 -12.32 -11.70 4.80
C ILE A 192 -13.28 -11.70 6.01
N SER A 193 -13.85 -12.85 6.38
CA SER A 193 -14.70 -12.98 7.56
C SER A 193 -13.99 -12.60 8.86
N ARG A 194 -12.66 -12.75 8.94
CA ARG A 194 -11.84 -12.30 10.10
C ARG A 194 -11.69 -10.80 10.16
N TRP A 195 -11.70 -10.14 9.01
CA TRP A 195 -11.53 -8.70 8.86
C TRP A 195 -12.85 -7.95 8.80
N ARG A 196 -14.00 -8.63 8.89
CA ARG A 196 -15.33 -8.04 8.69
C ARG A 196 -15.60 -6.78 9.51
N ASP A 197 -15.05 -6.70 10.72
CA ASP A 197 -15.28 -5.57 11.62
C ASP A 197 -14.28 -4.43 11.45
N THR A 198 -13.12 -4.70 10.83
CA THR A 198 -11.98 -3.77 10.77
C THR A 198 -11.58 -3.36 9.36
N ILE A 199 -11.92 -4.13 8.33
CA ILE A 199 -11.61 -3.82 6.94
C ILE A 199 -12.33 -2.56 6.50
N SER A 200 -11.57 -1.67 5.84
CA SER A 200 -12.14 -0.48 5.20
C SER A 200 -12.88 -0.88 3.91
N TRP A 201 -13.76 0.00 3.44
CA TRP A 201 -14.39 -0.21 2.13
C TRP A 201 -13.35 -0.23 1.00
N GLY A 202 -12.34 0.64 1.05
CA GLY A 202 -11.28 0.72 0.04
C GLY A 202 -10.41 -0.54 -0.03
N ASP A 203 -10.08 -1.15 1.12
CA ASP A 203 -9.35 -2.43 1.16
C ASP A 203 -10.18 -3.57 0.56
N ALA A 204 -11.48 -3.61 0.85
CA ALA A 204 -12.38 -4.62 0.28
C ALA A 204 -12.58 -4.43 -1.24
N LEU A 205 -12.64 -3.18 -1.73
CA LEU A 205 -12.63 -2.90 -3.17
C LEU A 205 -11.34 -3.39 -3.81
N ALA A 206 -10.19 -3.09 -3.21
CA ALA A 206 -8.90 -3.54 -3.70
C ALA A 206 -8.84 -5.07 -3.78
N ALA A 207 -9.42 -5.80 -2.82
CA ALA A 207 -9.53 -7.25 -2.87
C ALA A 207 -10.37 -7.77 -4.05
N LEU A 208 -11.51 -7.11 -4.37
CA LEU A 208 -12.31 -7.46 -5.56
C LEU A 208 -11.57 -7.20 -6.87
N VAL A 209 -10.83 -6.09 -6.95
CA VAL A 209 -9.99 -5.80 -8.13
C VAL A 209 -8.85 -6.81 -8.23
N GLY A 210 -8.20 -7.16 -7.12
CA GLY A 210 -7.16 -8.18 -7.06
C GLY A 210 -7.67 -9.56 -7.50
N ALA A 211 -8.88 -9.95 -7.12
CA ALA A 211 -9.52 -11.16 -7.63
C ALA A 211 -9.60 -11.18 -9.18
N ARG A 212 -9.86 -10.04 -9.82
CA ARG A 212 -9.86 -9.94 -11.30
C ARG A 212 -8.47 -9.99 -11.91
N VAL A 213 -7.46 -9.49 -11.21
CA VAL A 213 -6.05 -9.65 -11.62
C VAL A 213 -5.66 -11.13 -11.63
N VAL A 214 -6.05 -11.89 -10.61
CA VAL A 214 -5.76 -13.34 -10.52
C VAL A 214 -6.43 -14.12 -11.66
N ASP A 215 -7.63 -13.70 -12.06
CA ASP A 215 -8.39 -14.32 -13.16
C ASP A 215 -7.89 -13.91 -14.57
N ASP A 216 -7.02 -12.88 -14.71
CA ASP A 216 -6.55 -12.37 -16.01
C ASP A 216 -5.50 -13.31 -16.63
N PRO A 217 -5.77 -13.93 -17.81
CA PRO A 217 -4.85 -14.89 -18.43
C PRO A 217 -3.52 -14.27 -18.89
N GLY A 218 -3.53 -12.99 -19.26
CA GLY A 218 -2.33 -12.25 -19.68
C GLY A 218 -1.41 -12.02 -18.49
N VAL A 219 -1.99 -11.60 -17.36
CA VAL A 219 -1.27 -11.50 -16.09
C VAL A 219 -0.74 -12.86 -15.66
N ALA A 220 -1.57 -13.90 -15.64
CA ALA A 220 -1.13 -15.24 -15.25
C ALA A 220 0.07 -15.71 -16.11
N ARG A 221 -0.01 -15.57 -17.44
CA ARG A 221 1.09 -15.94 -18.35
C ARG A 221 2.40 -15.24 -17.97
N ALA A 222 2.34 -13.92 -17.77
CA ALA A 222 3.51 -13.13 -17.43
C ALA A 222 4.07 -13.44 -16.04
N LEU A 223 3.21 -13.62 -15.04
CA LEU A 223 3.61 -14.00 -13.68
C LEU A 223 4.31 -15.35 -13.67
N PHE A 224 3.78 -16.36 -14.37
CA PHE A 224 4.42 -17.68 -14.45
C PHE A 224 5.75 -17.66 -15.19
N ALA A 225 5.94 -16.78 -16.18
CA ALA A 225 7.23 -16.62 -16.83
C ALA A 225 8.26 -16.04 -15.84
N GLN A 226 7.91 -14.95 -15.15
CA GLN A 226 8.80 -14.31 -14.20
C GLN A 226 9.06 -15.17 -12.95
N ALA A 227 8.06 -15.91 -12.44
CA ALA A 227 8.23 -16.79 -11.30
C ALA A 227 9.23 -17.93 -11.55
N GLU A 228 9.35 -18.42 -12.79
CA GLU A 228 10.38 -19.41 -13.14
C GLU A 228 11.79 -18.79 -13.20
N GLU A 229 11.89 -17.53 -13.62
CA GLU A 229 13.14 -16.77 -13.54
C GLU A 229 13.55 -16.54 -12.08
N ASP A 230 12.61 -16.10 -11.23
CA ASP A 230 12.79 -15.93 -9.78
C ASP A 230 13.26 -17.23 -9.11
N LYS A 231 12.56 -18.33 -9.35
CA LYS A 231 12.93 -19.66 -8.84
C LYS A 231 14.36 -20.06 -9.24
N SER A 232 14.85 -19.59 -10.38
CA SER A 232 16.21 -19.90 -10.87
C SER A 232 17.27 -18.95 -10.29
N ASP A 233 16.87 -17.87 -9.63
CA ASP A 233 17.72 -16.83 -9.07
C ASP A 233 17.72 -16.86 -7.54
N THR A 234 18.62 -17.62 -6.95
CA THR A 234 18.69 -17.78 -5.49
C THR A 234 19.31 -16.57 -4.75
N SER A 235 19.39 -15.40 -5.37
CA SER A 235 20.05 -14.22 -4.78
C SER A 235 19.09 -13.14 -4.31
N THR A 236 17.81 -13.22 -4.68
CA THR A 236 16.78 -12.19 -4.41
C THR A 236 15.41 -12.71 -4.84
N GLU A 237 14.36 -12.19 -4.21
CA GLU A 237 13.01 -12.34 -4.79
C GLU A 237 12.77 -11.28 -5.87
N HIS A 238 12.03 -11.66 -6.90
CA HIS A 238 11.62 -10.83 -8.02
C HIS A 238 10.24 -10.23 -7.77
N GLY A 239 9.92 -9.16 -8.50
CA GLY A 239 8.61 -8.52 -8.43
C GLY A 239 8.41 -7.45 -9.48
N GLY A 240 7.37 -6.65 -9.29
CA GLY A 240 7.00 -5.61 -10.22
C GLY A 240 5.69 -4.92 -9.89
N LEU A 241 5.12 -4.30 -10.91
CA LEU A 241 3.88 -3.54 -10.83
C LEU A 241 2.78 -4.21 -11.66
N ILE A 242 1.55 -4.17 -11.17
CA ILE A 242 0.36 -4.51 -11.95
C ILE A 242 -0.37 -3.21 -12.27
N ASP A 243 -0.57 -2.95 -13.56
CA ASP A 243 -1.28 -1.77 -14.05
C ASP A 243 -2.62 -2.13 -14.66
N ALA A 244 -3.52 -1.15 -14.67
CA ALA A 244 -4.76 -1.23 -15.43
C ALA A 244 -4.46 -1.00 -16.92
N SER A 245 -4.92 -1.92 -17.78
CA SER A 245 -4.83 -1.81 -19.25
C SER A 245 -6.21 -1.94 -19.87
N GLY A 246 -6.96 -0.83 -19.89
CA GLY A 246 -8.36 -0.82 -20.30
C GLY A 246 -9.22 -1.63 -19.34
N ALA A 247 -9.85 -2.69 -19.84
CA ALA A 247 -10.65 -3.62 -19.04
C ALA A 247 -9.83 -4.76 -18.40
N GLY A 248 -8.60 -4.98 -18.87
CA GLY A 248 -7.69 -6.00 -18.35
C GLY A 248 -6.55 -5.41 -17.54
N PHE A 249 -5.53 -6.24 -17.32
CA PHE A 249 -4.35 -5.88 -16.54
C PHE A 249 -3.07 -6.24 -17.29
N SER A 250 -1.97 -5.56 -16.94
CA SER A 250 -0.63 -5.91 -17.40
C SER A 250 0.34 -5.93 -16.22
N THR A 251 1.37 -6.75 -16.34
CA THR A 251 2.49 -6.77 -15.39
C THR A 251 3.68 -6.02 -15.98
N ARG A 252 4.35 -5.24 -15.16
CA ARG A 252 5.66 -4.63 -15.46
C ARG A 252 6.69 -5.18 -14.47
N PRO A 253 7.50 -6.17 -14.89
CA PRO A 253 8.57 -6.70 -14.04
C PRO A 253 9.69 -5.67 -13.87
N PHE A 254 10.30 -5.62 -12.70
CA PHE A 254 11.49 -4.81 -12.43
C PHE A 254 12.62 -5.70 -11.95
N ALA A 255 13.70 -5.73 -12.73
CA ALA A 255 14.86 -6.55 -12.40
C ALA A 255 15.57 -6.03 -11.13
N PRO A 256 15.92 -6.90 -10.19
CA PRO A 256 16.66 -6.51 -8.98
C PRO A 256 18.10 -6.12 -9.32
N ARG A 257 18.53 -4.94 -8.84
CA ARG A 257 19.91 -4.45 -9.05
C ARG A 257 20.92 -5.24 -8.21
N ALA A 258 22.19 -5.26 -8.63
CA ALA A 258 23.24 -6.02 -7.95
C ALA A 258 23.34 -5.71 -6.44
N SER A 259 23.24 -4.44 -6.05
CA SER A 259 23.31 -4.01 -4.64
C SER A 259 22.04 -4.30 -3.83
N GLN A 260 20.98 -4.82 -4.47
CA GLN A 260 19.67 -5.11 -3.88
C GLN A 260 19.44 -6.60 -3.66
N ARG A 261 20.42 -7.44 -4.05
CA ARG A 261 20.40 -8.89 -3.89
C ARG A 261 20.81 -9.25 -2.47
N LEU A 262 19.83 -9.39 -1.59
CA LEU A 262 20.02 -9.62 -0.15
C LEU A 262 19.61 -11.05 0.28
N GLY A 263 19.46 -11.95 -0.68
CA GLY A 263 19.06 -13.35 -0.48
C GLY A 263 17.65 -13.65 -0.98
N ASP A 264 17.42 -14.92 -1.29
CA ASP A 264 16.20 -15.49 -1.89
C ASP A 264 14.98 -15.55 -0.94
N ARG A 265 14.92 -14.65 0.05
CA ARG A 265 13.84 -14.57 1.04
C ARG A 265 13.43 -13.13 1.30
N ARG A 266 13.80 -12.26 0.36
CA ARG A 266 13.64 -10.83 0.50
C ARG A 266 13.49 -10.19 -0.87
N PHE A 267 12.31 -9.63 -1.07
CA PHE A 267 12.07 -8.67 -2.12
C PHE A 267 12.65 -7.29 -1.77
N VAL A 268 13.28 -6.66 -2.76
CA VAL A 268 13.77 -5.28 -2.65
C VAL A 268 13.29 -4.48 -3.85
N ALA A 269 12.28 -3.64 -3.64
CA ALA A 269 11.80 -2.72 -4.67
C ALA A 269 12.90 -1.74 -5.11
N SER A 270 13.12 -1.63 -6.42
CA SER A 270 14.08 -0.69 -6.98
C SER A 270 13.55 0.75 -6.96
N SER A 271 14.44 1.74 -7.03
CA SER A 271 14.01 3.14 -7.20
C SER A 271 13.17 3.28 -8.46
N ASP A 272 13.59 2.65 -9.56
CA ASP A 272 12.89 2.73 -10.85
C ASP A 272 11.46 2.17 -10.75
N MET A 273 11.27 1.10 -9.98
CA MET A 273 9.94 0.55 -9.71
C MET A 273 9.10 1.57 -8.94
N LEU A 274 9.63 2.14 -7.86
CA LEU A 274 8.90 3.11 -7.03
C LEU A 274 8.56 4.39 -7.81
N ASP A 275 9.47 4.85 -8.67
CA ASP A 275 9.30 6.03 -9.51
C ASP A 275 8.31 5.78 -10.66
N SER A 276 8.11 4.51 -11.05
CA SER A 276 7.18 4.12 -12.12
C SER A 276 5.83 3.63 -11.62
N ALA A 277 5.57 3.71 -10.31
CA ALA A 277 4.41 3.12 -9.63
C ALA A 277 3.19 4.04 -9.50
N ASP A 278 3.25 5.27 -10.02
CA ASP A 278 2.27 6.30 -9.71
C ASP A 278 0.83 5.90 -10.06
N ALA A 279 0.66 5.24 -11.22
CA ALA A 279 -0.63 4.76 -11.74
C ALA A 279 -0.88 3.26 -11.50
N SER A 280 0.03 2.57 -10.81
CA SER A 280 -0.10 1.12 -10.60
C SER A 280 -1.26 0.79 -9.67
N VAL A 281 -1.92 -0.34 -9.94
CA VAL A 281 -3.02 -0.87 -9.11
C VAL A 281 -2.44 -1.63 -7.92
N PHE A 282 -1.44 -2.48 -8.16
CA PHE A 282 -0.78 -3.26 -7.12
C PHE A 282 0.73 -3.29 -7.33
N HIS A 283 1.46 -3.39 -6.22
CA HIS A 283 2.82 -3.92 -6.24
C HIS A 283 2.76 -5.43 -6.08
N TYR A 284 3.69 -6.17 -6.66
CA TYR A 284 3.78 -7.60 -6.42
C TYR A 284 5.22 -8.09 -6.30
N HIS A 285 5.36 -9.24 -5.65
CA HIS A 285 6.60 -10.01 -5.62
C HIS A 285 6.29 -11.51 -5.50
N PHE A 286 7.32 -12.35 -5.52
CA PHE A 286 7.18 -13.80 -5.47
C PHE A 286 7.81 -14.44 -4.24
N HIS A 287 7.21 -15.56 -3.81
CA HIS A 287 7.87 -16.61 -3.04
C HIS A 287 8.05 -17.84 -3.94
N ALA A 288 9.03 -17.81 -4.85
CA ALA A 288 9.19 -18.85 -5.88
C ALA A 288 10.33 -19.85 -5.65
N GLN A 289 10.94 -19.89 -4.46
CA GLN A 289 12.12 -20.72 -4.15
C GLN A 289 11.95 -22.21 -4.53
N ALA A 290 10.73 -22.73 -4.48
CA ALA A 290 10.38 -24.04 -5.01
C ALA A 290 8.96 -24.05 -5.56
N HIS A 291 8.67 -24.99 -6.48
CA HIS A 291 7.31 -25.17 -6.98
C HIS A 291 6.32 -25.58 -5.89
N ALA A 292 6.77 -26.24 -4.82
CA ALA A 292 5.94 -26.68 -3.69
C ALA A 292 6.19 -25.80 -2.46
N ASN A 293 5.78 -24.54 -2.53
CA ASN A 293 6.02 -23.51 -1.52
C ASN A 293 4.77 -23.10 -0.72
N ALA A 294 3.65 -23.83 -0.83
CA ALA A 294 2.36 -23.46 -0.23
C ALA A 294 2.42 -23.11 1.27
N ARG A 295 3.34 -23.72 2.05
CA ARG A 295 3.55 -23.40 3.47
C ARG A 295 4.02 -21.97 3.75
N TYR A 296 4.50 -21.27 2.71
CA TYR A 296 4.96 -19.88 2.72
C TYR A 296 4.02 -18.94 1.95
N ALA A 297 2.79 -19.39 1.63
CA ALA A 297 1.75 -18.50 1.13
C ALA A 297 1.46 -17.42 2.19
N GLY A 298 1.29 -16.18 1.74
CA GLY A 298 1.10 -15.00 2.59
C GLY A 298 2.37 -14.16 2.82
N PRO A 299 2.21 -12.86 3.14
CA PRO A 299 3.30 -11.92 3.34
C PRO A 299 4.11 -12.20 4.62
N SER A 300 5.35 -11.72 4.65
CA SER A 300 6.17 -11.57 5.84
C SER A 300 5.91 -10.24 6.56
N ASP A 301 6.42 -10.10 7.79
CA ASP A 301 6.36 -8.82 8.52
C ASP A 301 7.08 -7.68 7.78
N ASP A 302 8.14 -7.99 7.01
CA ASP A 302 8.85 -7.00 6.20
C ASP A 302 8.01 -6.51 5.02
N ASP A 303 7.17 -7.38 4.45
CA ASP A 303 6.24 -7.01 3.37
C ASP A 303 5.12 -6.09 3.89
N ILE A 304 4.58 -6.38 5.08
CA ILE A 304 3.61 -5.49 5.73
C ILE A 304 4.24 -4.13 6.05
N ARG A 305 5.48 -4.11 6.56
CA ARG A 305 6.23 -2.87 6.78
C ARG A 305 6.47 -2.11 5.48
N TYR A 306 6.73 -2.80 4.37
CA TYR A 306 6.84 -2.18 3.05
C TYR A 306 5.52 -1.54 2.61
N ALA A 307 4.40 -2.28 2.67
CA ALA A 307 3.07 -1.77 2.34
C ALA A 307 2.72 -0.52 3.17
N GLN A 308 2.98 -0.56 4.49
CA GLN A 308 2.79 0.58 5.39
C GLN A 308 3.65 1.78 5.02
N ARG A 309 4.94 1.55 4.76
CA ARG A 309 5.89 2.62 4.43
C ARG A 309 5.52 3.32 3.13
N PHE A 310 5.20 2.57 2.09
CA PHE A 310 4.96 3.13 0.75
C PHE A 310 3.47 3.38 0.46
N GLY A 311 2.56 2.97 1.35
CA GLY A 311 1.11 3.12 1.19
C GLY A 311 0.53 2.29 0.05
N ARG A 312 1.11 1.12 -0.23
CA ARG A 312 0.77 0.31 -1.40
C ARG A 312 -0.05 -0.91 -1.01
N VAL A 313 -1.10 -1.17 -1.78
CA VAL A 313 -1.74 -2.49 -1.77
C VAL A 313 -0.88 -3.40 -2.62
N CYS A 314 -0.57 -4.58 -2.07
CA CYS A 314 0.40 -5.49 -2.65
C CYS A 314 -0.19 -6.90 -2.77
N ILE A 315 0.36 -7.69 -3.69
CA ILE A 315 0.02 -9.11 -3.86
C ILE A 315 1.32 -9.91 -3.83
N VAL A 316 1.42 -10.91 -2.97
CA VAL A 316 2.51 -11.89 -3.04
C VAL A 316 2.01 -13.13 -3.78
N PHE A 317 2.79 -13.58 -4.75
CA PHE A 317 2.51 -14.80 -5.50
C PHE A 317 3.42 -15.94 -5.05
N THR A 318 2.83 -17.04 -4.59
CA THR A 318 3.59 -18.19 -4.06
C THR A 318 3.35 -19.42 -4.91
N PHE A 319 4.42 -20.11 -5.32
CA PHE A 319 4.25 -21.39 -6.00
C PHE A 319 3.61 -22.43 -5.07
N VAL A 320 2.45 -22.96 -5.48
CA VAL A 320 1.79 -24.08 -4.80
C VAL A 320 2.20 -25.40 -5.46
N ASN A 321 2.23 -25.38 -6.79
CA ASN A 321 2.83 -26.40 -7.63
C ASN A 321 3.27 -25.73 -8.93
N LYS A 322 3.87 -26.50 -9.84
CA LYS A 322 4.34 -25.99 -11.14
C LYS A 322 3.26 -25.31 -11.99
N ASP A 323 1.98 -25.58 -11.75
CA ASP A 323 0.85 -25.08 -12.56
C ASP A 323 -0.06 -24.10 -11.79
N ARG A 324 0.32 -23.71 -10.56
CA ARG A 324 -0.49 -22.88 -9.66
C ARG A 324 0.36 -21.90 -8.84
N LEU A 325 -0.01 -20.63 -8.87
CA LEU A 325 0.49 -19.59 -7.97
C LEU A 325 -0.65 -19.18 -7.03
N ASN A 326 -0.48 -19.31 -5.72
CA ASN A 326 -1.38 -18.66 -4.76
C ASN A 326 -1.16 -17.16 -4.81
N ALA A 327 -2.21 -16.37 -4.59
CA ALA A 327 -2.15 -14.91 -4.54
C ALA A 327 -2.70 -14.40 -3.21
N ASP A 328 -1.84 -13.83 -2.38
CA ASP A 328 -2.23 -13.22 -1.11
C ASP A 328 -2.10 -11.71 -1.21
N LEU A 329 -3.23 -11.01 -1.08
CA LEU A 329 -3.26 -9.56 -1.03
C LEU A 329 -2.98 -9.08 0.38
N TYR A 330 -2.19 -8.03 0.50
CA TYR A 330 -1.95 -7.36 1.78
C TYR A 330 -1.91 -5.85 1.62
N THR A 331 -2.40 -5.16 2.65
CA THR A 331 -2.63 -3.71 2.62
C THR A 331 -1.77 -2.98 3.66
N PRO A 332 -1.62 -1.65 3.54
CA PRO A 332 -0.98 -0.83 4.57
C PRO A 332 -1.72 -0.88 5.93
N SER A 333 -3.03 -1.16 5.93
CA SER A 333 -3.83 -1.31 7.16
C SER A 333 -3.60 -2.65 7.88
N GLY A 334 -2.83 -3.56 7.27
CA GLY A 334 -2.50 -4.87 7.83
C GLY A 334 -3.50 -5.97 7.48
N VAL A 335 -4.50 -5.67 6.64
CA VAL A 335 -5.42 -6.68 6.10
C VAL A 335 -4.64 -7.62 5.20
N ILE A 336 -4.84 -8.93 5.38
CA ILE A 336 -4.26 -9.97 4.52
C ILE A 336 -5.41 -10.86 4.04
N LEU A 337 -5.49 -11.10 2.74
CA LEU A 337 -6.56 -11.88 2.11
C LEU A 337 -6.01 -12.83 1.05
N ASP A 338 -6.34 -14.11 1.18
CA ASP A 338 -6.12 -15.11 0.12
C ASP A 338 -7.14 -14.83 -1.01
N LEU A 339 -6.62 -14.53 -2.20
CA LEU A 339 -7.40 -14.26 -3.40
C LEU A 339 -7.59 -15.50 -4.28
N GLY A 340 -6.97 -16.62 -3.92
CA GLY A 340 -7.00 -17.91 -4.60
C GLY A 340 -5.79 -18.16 -5.50
N GLU A 341 -5.97 -19.02 -6.51
CA GLU A 341 -4.89 -19.47 -7.37
C GLU A 341 -4.96 -18.86 -8.79
N ALA A 342 -3.86 -18.28 -9.25
CA ALA A 342 -3.63 -18.08 -10.67
C ALA A 342 -3.22 -19.43 -11.30
N VAL A 343 -3.84 -19.76 -12.44
CA VAL A 343 -3.63 -21.02 -13.15
C VAL A 343 -2.68 -20.81 -14.33
N ARG A 344 -1.65 -21.66 -14.45
CA ARG A 344 -0.75 -21.60 -15.60
C ARG A 344 -1.55 -21.80 -16.88
N PRO A 345 -1.50 -20.87 -17.85
CA PRO A 345 -2.14 -21.07 -19.13
C PRO A 345 -1.56 -22.28 -19.86
N ALA A 346 -2.38 -22.98 -20.65
CA ALA A 346 -1.89 -24.02 -21.54
C ALA A 346 -0.84 -23.43 -22.51
N LYS A 347 0.17 -24.23 -22.87
CA LYS A 347 1.08 -23.86 -23.95
C LYS A 347 0.28 -23.82 -25.26
N GLU A 348 0.33 -22.70 -25.96
CA GLU A 348 -0.22 -22.54 -27.31
C GLU A 348 0.54 -23.39 -28.33
#